data_AF-A0A7Y2EA27-F1
#
_entry.id   AF-A0A7Y2EA27-F1
#
_cell.length_a   1.000
_cell.length_b   1.000
_cell.length_c   1.000
_cell.angle_alpha   90.00
_cell.angle_beta   90.00
_cell.angle_gamma   90.00
#
_symmetry.space_group_name_H-M   'P 1'
#
loop_
_entity.id
_entity.type
_entity.pdbx_description
1 polymer ?
#
loop_
_entity_poly.entity_id
_entity_poly.type
_entity_poly.pdbx_seq_one_letter_code
_entity_poly.pdbx_strand_id
1 'polypeptide(L)'
;MIVRCPDCLTKYEIASSRVPESGIKVRCPKCKAVFPVHKSEEEAAVTSPAENGNGSVAAKPEPTQSAPTPKPTPAPVAASSASAPISNRPASRLVTDPTVARRMARAVIHEIILARKTEHEVALGNKSLLQSFGKEIASAFDLYEERISPDLPQSKTIFRSALNEILGRGKVLI
;
A
#
# COMPACT_ATOMS: atom_id res chain seq x y z
N MET A 1 -2.98 -22.98 3.72
CA MET A 1 -1.55 -22.60 3.61
C MET A 1 -1.34 -21.20 4.19
N ILE A 2 -0.22 -20.93 4.86
CA ILE A 2 0.10 -19.59 5.41
C ILE A 2 0.92 -18.79 4.39
N VAL A 3 0.46 -17.58 4.07
CA VAL A 3 1.13 -16.68 3.12
C VAL A 3 1.54 -15.39 3.83
N ARG A 4 2.70 -14.84 3.46
CA ARG A 4 3.19 -13.53 3.91
C ARG A 4 3.00 -12.50 2.81
N CYS A 5 2.40 -11.36 3.14
CA CYS A 5 2.32 -10.23 2.22
C CYS A 5 3.69 -9.57 2.03
N PRO A 6 4.14 -9.25 0.80
CA PRO A 6 5.43 -8.59 0.57
C PRO A 6 5.45 -7.13 1.04
N ASP A 7 4.33 -6.42 0.98
CA ASP A 7 4.27 -4.99 1.33
C ASP A 7 4.20 -4.73 2.85
N CYS A 8 3.38 -5.49 3.58
CA CYS A 8 3.12 -5.23 5.00
C CYS A 8 3.54 -6.37 5.93
N LEU A 9 4.14 -7.44 5.38
CA LEU A 9 4.67 -8.60 6.11
C LEU A 9 3.64 -9.34 6.99
N THR A 10 2.35 -9.04 6.81
CA THR A 10 1.29 -9.74 7.53
C THR A 10 1.22 -11.18 7.05
N LYS A 11 1.23 -12.10 8.00
CA LYS A 11 0.90 -13.51 7.81
C LYS A 11 -0.61 -13.70 7.85
N TYR A 12 -1.16 -14.41 6.87
CA TYR A 12 -2.57 -14.81 6.86
C TYR A 12 -2.73 -16.17 6.20
N GLU A 13 -3.81 -16.86 6.55
CA GLU A 13 -4.10 -18.20 6.05
C GLU A 13 -4.99 -18.12 4.81
N ILE A 14 -4.63 -18.87 3.77
CA ILE A 14 -5.39 -19.02 2.54
C ILE A 14 -5.81 -20.48 2.41
N ALA A 15 -7.08 -20.70 2.12
CA ALA A 15 -7.58 -22.04 1.81
C ALA A 15 -6.86 -22.57 0.56
N SER A 16 -6.25 -23.75 0.67
CA SER A 16 -5.47 -24.35 -0.43
C SER A 16 -6.32 -24.60 -1.68
N SER A 17 -7.64 -24.77 -1.54
CA SER A 17 -8.59 -24.87 -2.66
C SER A 17 -8.69 -23.61 -3.52
N ARG A 18 -8.24 -22.46 -3.02
CA ARG A 18 -8.24 -21.18 -3.76
C ARG A 18 -6.94 -20.93 -4.51
N VAL A 19 -5.91 -21.76 -4.32
CA VAL A 19 -4.58 -21.59 -4.93
C VAL A 19 -4.35 -22.74 -5.91
N PRO A 20 -4.61 -22.55 -7.22
CA PRO A 20 -4.28 -23.53 -8.25
C PRO A 20 -2.76 -23.56 -8.50
N GLU A 21 -2.27 -24.62 -9.16
CA GLU A 21 -0.84 -24.76 -9.52
C GLU A 21 -0.34 -23.64 -10.44
N SER A 22 -1.22 -23.13 -11.31
CA SER A 22 -0.94 -21.95 -12.16
C SER A 22 -0.78 -20.64 -11.36
N GLY A 23 -1.03 -20.66 -10.05
CA GLY A 23 -1.02 -19.50 -9.16
C GLY A 23 -2.28 -18.66 -9.21
N ILE A 24 -2.50 -17.87 -8.16
CA ILE A 24 -3.63 -16.93 -8.05
C ILE A 24 -3.13 -15.55 -7.60
N LYS A 25 -3.79 -14.49 -8.09
CA LYS A 25 -3.64 -13.14 -7.56
C LYS A 25 -4.46 -13.00 -6.28
N VAL A 26 -3.81 -12.88 -5.14
CA VAL A 26 -4.46 -12.70 -3.84
C VAL A 26 -4.30 -11.27 -3.34
N ARG A 27 -5.32 -10.79 -2.64
CA ARG A 27 -5.36 -9.47 -2.03
C ARG A 27 -5.08 -9.56 -0.54
N CYS A 28 -4.08 -8.81 -0.07
CA CYS A 28 -3.78 -8.73 1.35
C CYS A 28 -4.95 -8.09 2.14
N PRO A 29 -5.42 -8.69 3.25
CA PRO A 29 -6.49 -8.11 4.07
C PRO A 29 -6.06 -6.87 4.86
N LYS A 30 -4.76 -6.66 5.07
CA LYS A 30 -4.22 -5.51 5.83
C LYS A 30 -3.95 -4.29 4.95
N CYS A 31 -3.11 -4.43 3.92
CA CYS A 31 -2.68 -3.32 3.08
C CYS A 31 -3.37 -3.27 1.71
N LYS A 32 -4.19 -4.27 1.35
CA LYS A 32 -4.90 -4.38 0.06
C LYS A 32 -3.99 -4.56 -1.17
N ALA A 33 -2.69 -4.75 -0.99
CA ALA A 33 -1.76 -5.12 -2.07
C ALA A 33 -2.20 -6.43 -2.74
N VAL A 34 -2.03 -6.50 -4.06
CA VAL A 34 -2.39 -7.67 -4.88
C VAL A 34 -1.12 -8.29 -5.40
N PHE A 35 -0.87 -9.55 -5.06
CA PHE A 35 0.37 -10.24 -5.42
C PHE A 35 0.07 -11.69 -5.85
N PRO A 36 0.88 -12.27 -6.76
CA PRO A 36 0.74 -13.65 -7.17
C PRO A 36 1.21 -14.60 -6.05
N VAL A 37 0.44 -15.65 -5.81
CA VAL A 37 0.81 -16.76 -4.93
C VAL A 37 0.69 -18.05 -5.72
N HIS A 38 1.79 -18.76 -5.81
CA HIS A 38 1.85 -20.10 -6.39
C HIS A 38 1.94 -21.12 -5.25
N LYS A 39 1.37 -22.30 -5.46
CA LYS A 39 1.53 -23.44 -4.56
C LYS A 39 2.93 -24.01 -4.81
N SER A 40 3.95 -23.38 -4.23
CA SER A 40 5.35 -23.81 -4.40
C SER A 40 5.77 -24.67 -3.21
N GLU A 41 6.07 -25.93 -3.50
CA GLU A 41 6.97 -26.75 -2.68
C GLU A 41 8.34 -26.02 -2.67
N GLU A 42 8.94 -25.94 -1.50
CA GLU A 42 10.16 -25.16 -1.24
C GLU A 42 11.36 -25.82 -1.96
N GLU A 43 12.10 -24.99 -2.71
CA GLU A 43 13.46 -25.20 -3.21
C GLU A 43 13.66 -25.89 -4.58
N ALA A 44 13.88 -25.08 -5.62
CA ALA A 44 15.08 -25.17 -6.46
C ALA A 44 15.27 -23.94 -7.36
N ALA A 45 16.43 -23.31 -7.18
CA ALA A 45 17.26 -22.63 -8.18
C ALA A 45 16.78 -21.30 -8.80
N VAL A 46 17.34 -20.23 -8.23
CA VAL A 46 17.98 -19.12 -8.96
C VAL A 46 18.53 -19.52 -10.33
N THR A 47 18.15 -18.76 -11.36
CA THR A 47 19.07 -18.21 -12.37
C THR A 47 18.36 -17.04 -13.08
N SER A 48 18.89 -15.84 -12.91
CA SER A 48 18.77 -14.76 -13.90
C SER A 48 19.64 -15.15 -15.10
N PRO A 49 19.31 -14.76 -16.35
CA PRO A 49 19.89 -13.50 -16.81
C PRO A 49 19.00 -12.61 -17.71
N ALA A 50 19.44 -11.36 -17.69
CA ALA A 50 19.17 -10.19 -18.53
C ALA A 50 18.96 -10.40 -20.05
N GLU A 51 18.03 -9.59 -20.57
CA GLU A 51 18.15 -8.62 -21.69
C GLU A 51 18.72 -8.99 -23.09
N ASN A 52 17.87 -8.71 -24.10
CA ASN A 52 18.11 -8.10 -25.42
C ASN A 52 18.71 -8.89 -26.63
N GLY A 53 18.10 -8.65 -27.81
CA GLY A 53 18.64 -8.82 -29.18
C GLY A 53 17.97 -9.93 -30.00
N ASN A 54 16.90 -9.68 -30.78
CA ASN A 54 16.81 -9.10 -32.13
C ASN A 54 17.59 -9.83 -33.26
N GLY A 55 16.86 -10.27 -34.30
CA GLY A 55 17.35 -10.76 -35.61
C GLY A 55 16.99 -12.23 -35.93
N SER A 56 15.81 -12.56 -36.47
CA SER A 56 15.45 -12.61 -37.91
C SER A 56 16.26 -13.66 -38.70
N VAL A 57 15.72 -14.65 -39.46
CA VAL A 57 14.56 -14.62 -40.38
C VAL A 57 14.06 -16.05 -40.72
N ALA A 58 12.76 -16.12 -41.06
CA ALA A 58 12.11 -16.87 -42.17
C ALA A 58 11.98 -18.41 -42.16
N ALA A 59 10.74 -18.89 -42.05
CA ALA A 59 9.95 -19.28 -43.24
C ALA A 59 8.43 -19.40 -42.95
N LYS A 60 7.66 -18.67 -43.77
CA LYS A 60 6.20 -18.51 -43.88
C LYS A 60 5.53 -19.78 -44.46
N PRO A 61 4.23 -20.05 -44.24
CA PRO A 61 3.18 -19.30 -44.96
C PRO A 61 1.96 -18.86 -44.10
N GLU A 62 1.60 -17.58 -44.27
CA GLU A 62 0.26 -16.98 -44.14
C GLU A 62 -0.59 -17.39 -45.38
N PRO A 63 -1.92 -17.13 -45.50
CA PRO A 63 -2.79 -16.38 -44.60
C PRO A 63 -4.18 -17.01 -44.36
N THR A 64 -4.95 -16.51 -43.40
CA THR A 64 -6.37 -16.18 -43.60
C THR A 64 -6.84 -15.24 -42.49
N GLN A 65 -7.11 -14.02 -42.92
CA GLN A 65 -7.85 -12.99 -42.21
C GLN A 65 -9.26 -13.47 -41.85
N SER A 66 -9.72 -13.16 -40.65
CA SER A 66 -10.86 -12.25 -40.47
C SER A 66 -11.20 -12.14 -38.99
N ALA A 67 -10.92 -10.96 -38.42
CA ALA A 67 -11.76 -10.45 -37.35
C ALA A 67 -13.20 -10.29 -37.89
N PRO A 68 -14.21 -10.36 -37.01
CA PRO A 68 -14.72 -9.07 -36.55
C PRO A 68 -15.08 -9.06 -35.06
N THR A 69 -14.67 -7.99 -34.39
CA THR A 69 -15.54 -7.28 -33.43
C THR A 69 -16.31 -6.25 -34.28
N PRO A 70 -17.59 -5.87 -34.05
CA PRO A 70 -17.98 -5.08 -32.87
C PRO A 70 -19.43 -5.17 -32.33
N LYS A 71 -19.55 -4.64 -31.12
CA LYS A 71 -20.68 -4.27 -30.23
C LYS A 71 -21.78 -3.39 -30.90
N PRO A 72 -23.07 -3.38 -30.43
CA PRO A 72 -23.57 -2.26 -29.58
C PRO A 72 -24.67 -2.61 -28.53
N THR A 73 -24.46 -2.14 -27.28
CA THR A 73 -25.30 -1.32 -26.35
C THR A 73 -26.75 -0.94 -26.79
N PRO A 74 -27.79 -0.59 -25.93
CA PRO A 74 -27.86 0.03 -24.56
C PRO A 74 -28.85 -0.66 -23.56
N ALA A 75 -28.72 -0.59 -22.22
CA ALA A 75 -28.98 0.50 -21.23
C ALA A 75 -30.46 0.99 -21.16
N PRO A 76 -30.98 1.64 -20.08
CA PRO A 76 -30.54 1.87 -18.68
C PRO A 76 -31.71 1.64 -17.67
N VAL A 77 -31.56 1.68 -16.33
CA VAL A 77 -31.67 2.79 -15.35
C VAL A 77 -31.99 2.07 -14.00
N ALA A 78 -31.76 2.51 -12.77
CA ALA A 78 -31.26 3.72 -12.11
C ALA A 78 -30.91 3.24 -10.68
N ALA A 79 -29.69 3.47 -10.20
CA ALA A 79 -29.29 4.66 -9.44
C ALA A 79 -29.67 4.58 -7.95
N SER A 80 -28.65 4.37 -7.11
CA SER A 80 -28.34 5.25 -5.96
C SER A 80 -27.08 4.70 -5.28
N SER A 81 -25.98 5.42 -5.03
CA SER A 81 -25.50 6.74 -5.41
C SER A 81 -23.97 6.66 -5.24
N ALA A 82 -23.22 6.94 -6.30
CA ALA A 82 -22.33 8.09 -6.44
C ALA A 82 -21.24 8.19 -5.35
N SER A 83 -20.00 7.82 -5.69
CA SER A 83 -18.97 8.75 -6.18
C SER A 83 -18.08 9.26 -5.07
N ALA A 84 -16.91 8.63 -4.91
CA ALA A 84 -15.72 9.37 -4.52
C ALA A 84 -14.70 9.18 -5.64
N PRO A 85 -14.42 10.23 -6.44
CA PRO A 85 -13.45 10.16 -7.51
C PRO A 85 -12.05 9.92 -6.92
N ILE A 86 -11.39 8.89 -7.44
CA ILE A 86 -9.93 8.82 -7.55
C ILE A 86 -9.46 9.89 -8.53
N SER A 87 -9.63 11.16 -8.17
CA SER A 87 -9.00 12.29 -8.84
C SER A 87 -9.07 13.52 -7.93
N ASN A 88 -8.24 13.51 -6.90
CA ASN A 88 -7.62 14.77 -6.49
C ASN A 88 -6.21 14.44 -6.00
N ARG A 89 -5.26 14.48 -6.93
CA ARG A 89 -3.88 14.81 -6.57
C ARG A 89 -3.82 16.34 -6.56
N PRO A 90 -3.93 17.01 -5.40
CA PRO A 90 -3.38 18.34 -5.33
C PRO A 90 -1.87 18.16 -5.23
N ALA A 91 -1.19 18.26 -6.37
CA ALA A 91 0.09 18.95 -6.32
C ALA A 91 -0.23 20.39 -5.87
N SER A 92 0.22 20.77 -4.67
CA SER A 92 0.23 22.15 -4.15
C SER A 92 -1.08 22.78 -3.63
N ARG A 93 -2.06 22.02 -3.13
CA ARG A 93 -3.09 22.61 -2.23
C ARG A 93 -2.87 22.11 -0.81
N LEU A 94 -2.42 23.06 0.01
CA LEU A 94 -2.36 23.00 1.46
C LEU A 94 -3.58 22.24 2.01
N VAL A 95 -3.34 21.18 2.77
CA VAL A 95 -4.40 20.28 3.22
C VAL A 95 -5.24 21.00 4.29
N THR A 96 -6.46 21.38 3.92
CA THR A 96 -7.43 22.05 4.81
C THR A 96 -8.44 21.07 5.42
N ASP A 97 -8.52 19.85 4.89
CA ASP A 97 -9.51 18.86 5.33
C ASP A 97 -8.96 17.97 6.47
N PRO A 98 -9.69 17.82 7.60
CA PRO A 98 -9.22 17.06 8.76
C PRO A 98 -9.09 15.56 8.48
N THR A 99 -9.86 15.01 7.54
CA THR A 99 -9.78 13.59 7.18
C THR A 99 -8.53 13.29 6.34
N VAL A 100 -8.19 14.22 5.44
CA VAL A 100 -6.96 14.16 4.63
C VAL A 100 -5.74 14.36 5.52
N ALA A 101 -5.77 15.32 6.44
CA ALA A 101 -4.73 15.54 7.45
C ALA A 101 -4.50 14.26 8.27
N ARG A 102 -5.55 13.59 8.76
CA ARG A 102 -5.43 12.32 9.48
C ARG A 102 -4.78 11.22 8.64
N ARG A 103 -5.17 11.09 7.36
CA ARG A 103 -4.57 10.10 6.45
C ARG A 103 -3.08 10.39 6.23
N MET A 104 -2.72 11.67 6.11
CA MET A 104 -1.34 12.09 5.91
C MET A 104 -0.48 11.85 7.17
N ALA A 105 -0.98 12.21 8.36
CA ALA A 105 -0.31 11.90 9.62
C ALA A 105 0.01 10.41 9.75
N ARG A 106 -0.96 9.54 9.46
CA ARG A 106 -0.76 8.07 9.48
C ARG A 106 0.31 7.61 8.50
N ALA A 107 0.38 8.21 7.31
CA ALA A 107 1.41 7.85 6.32
C ALA A 107 2.82 8.24 6.79
N VAL A 108 2.99 9.46 7.31
CA VAL A 108 4.28 9.93 7.84
C VAL A 108 4.73 9.08 9.04
N ILE A 109 3.82 8.76 9.96
CA ILE A 109 4.15 7.92 11.12
C ILE A 109 4.48 6.48 10.69
N HIS A 110 3.83 5.97 9.63
CA HIS A 110 4.15 4.65 9.09
C HIS A 110 5.55 4.60 8.48
N GLU A 111 5.98 5.66 7.79
CA GLU A 111 7.36 5.85 7.30
C GLU A 111 8.39 5.76 8.42
N ILE A 112 8.15 6.41 9.58
CA ILE A 112 9.04 6.34 10.74
C ILE A 112 9.24 4.89 11.22
N ILE A 113 8.15 4.11 11.27
CA ILE A 113 8.21 2.70 11.70
C ILE A 113 8.94 1.84 10.66
N LEU A 114 8.74 2.10 9.38
CA LEU A 114 9.41 1.35 8.31
C LEU A 114 10.91 1.65 8.29
N ALA A 115 11.30 2.92 8.45
CA ALA A 115 12.70 3.33 8.47
C ALA A 115 13.48 2.74 9.66
N ARG A 116 12.83 2.60 10.83
CA ARG A 116 13.48 2.18 12.09
C ARG A 116 12.74 1.06 12.79
N LYS A 117 12.38 0.03 12.03
CA LYS A 117 11.59 -1.10 12.53
C LYS A 117 12.26 -1.80 13.73
N THR A 118 13.57 -1.98 13.66
CA THR A 118 14.36 -2.60 14.74
C THR A 118 14.34 -1.75 16.02
N GLU A 119 14.50 -0.44 15.90
CA GLU A 119 14.42 0.48 17.04
C GLU A 119 13.01 0.52 17.65
N HIS A 120 11.96 0.33 16.84
CA HIS A 120 10.57 0.28 17.32
C HIS A 120 10.33 -0.95 18.20
N GLU A 121 10.84 -2.11 17.80
CA GLU A 121 10.75 -3.36 18.59
C GLU A 121 11.53 -3.26 19.91
N VAL A 122 12.74 -2.67 19.88
CA VAL A 122 13.55 -2.43 21.09
C VAL A 122 12.89 -1.41 22.01
N ALA A 123 12.35 -0.32 21.46
CA ALA A 123 11.70 0.72 22.23
C ALA A 123 10.38 0.26 22.86
N LEU A 124 9.66 -0.67 22.22
CA LEU A 124 8.52 -1.37 22.82
C LEU A 124 8.94 -2.21 24.04
N GLY A 125 10.10 -2.87 23.97
CA GLY A 125 10.66 -3.64 25.09
C GLY A 125 11.09 -2.76 26.27
N ASN A 126 11.76 -1.65 25.97
CA ASN A 126 12.33 -0.75 26.98
C ASN A 126 11.36 0.36 27.45
N LYS A 127 10.13 0.39 26.94
CA LYS A 127 9.14 1.47 27.13
C LYS A 127 9.66 2.87 26.76
N SER A 128 10.72 2.94 25.94
CA SER A 128 11.40 4.20 25.60
C SER A 128 11.05 4.72 24.20
N LEU A 129 9.81 4.46 23.76
CA LEU A 129 9.30 4.88 22.44
C LEU A 129 9.43 6.39 22.22
N LEU A 130 9.03 7.21 23.19
CA LEU A 130 9.15 8.66 23.03
C LEU A 130 10.59 9.16 23.04
N GLN A 131 11.49 8.49 23.76
CA GLN A 131 12.89 8.92 23.85
C GLN A 131 13.65 8.57 22.57
N SER A 132 13.40 7.39 22.01
CA SER A 132 14.04 6.92 20.78
C SER A 132 13.48 7.63 19.55
N PHE A 133 12.17 7.84 19.50
CA PHE A 133 11.50 8.42 18.33
C PHE A 133 11.26 9.93 18.43
N GLY A 134 11.60 10.58 19.54
CA GLY A 134 11.28 11.99 19.78
C GLY A 134 11.80 12.95 18.70
N LYS A 135 13.04 12.74 18.22
CA LYS A 135 13.61 13.54 17.12
C LYS A 135 12.85 13.32 15.81
N GLU A 136 12.51 12.08 15.50
CA GLU A 136 11.81 11.74 14.27
C GLU A 136 10.36 12.21 14.30
N ILE A 137 9.70 12.12 15.46
CA ILE A 137 8.35 12.64 15.69
C ILE A 137 8.33 14.16 15.49
N ALA A 138 9.35 14.87 15.96
CA ALA A 138 9.47 16.31 15.77
C ALA A 138 9.64 16.66 14.27
N SER A 139 10.57 16.00 13.57
CA SER A 139 10.75 16.21 12.13
C SER A 139 9.53 15.82 11.30
N ALA A 140 8.84 14.74 11.68
CA ALA A 140 7.60 14.32 11.04
C ALA A 140 6.44 15.29 11.27
N PHE A 141 6.39 15.92 12.44
CA PHE A 141 5.42 16.95 12.74
C PHE A 141 5.69 18.24 11.94
N ASP A 142 6.95 18.63 11.81
CA ASP A 142 7.38 19.79 11.01
C ASP A 142 7.01 19.62 9.52
N LEU A 143 7.32 18.46 8.93
CA LEU A 143 6.91 18.07 7.57
C LEU A 143 5.38 18.03 7.39
N TYR A 144 4.66 17.70 8.46
CA TYR A 144 3.20 17.64 8.46
C TYR A 144 2.60 19.05 8.50
N GLU A 145 3.15 19.96 9.31
CA GLU A 145 2.74 21.37 9.35
C GLU A 145 3.06 22.11 8.05
N GLU A 146 4.20 21.84 7.42
CA GLU A 146 4.56 22.45 6.13
C GLU A 146 3.55 22.14 5.02
N ARG A 147 2.91 20.94 5.07
CA ARG A 147 1.93 20.52 4.07
C ARG A 147 0.48 20.87 4.44
N ILE A 148 0.22 21.30 5.67
CA ILE A 148 -1.12 21.59 6.19
C ILE A 148 -1.36 23.09 6.27
N SER A 149 -2.63 23.49 6.07
CA SER A 149 -3.00 24.88 6.23
C SER A 149 -2.89 25.29 7.70
N PRO A 150 -2.28 26.45 8.02
CA PRO A 150 -2.18 26.94 9.40
C PRO A 150 -3.56 27.23 10.04
N ASP A 151 -4.62 27.22 9.23
CA ASP A 151 -6.02 27.40 9.64
C ASP A 151 -6.63 26.18 10.37
N LEU A 152 -5.89 25.08 10.52
CA LEU A 152 -6.40 23.84 11.14
C LEU A 152 -5.99 23.71 12.63
N PRO A 153 -6.77 24.21 13.61
CA PRO A 153 -6.42 24.20 15.03
C PRO A 153 -6.33 22.78 15.64
N GLN A 154 -6.84 21.76 14.94
CA GLN A 154 -6.78 20.37 15.37
C GLN A 154 -5.64 19.57 14.75
N SER A 155 -4.75 20.19 13.97
CA SER A 155 -3.60 19.53 13.31
C SER A 155 -2.77 18.71 14.32
N LYS A 156 -2.41 19.33 15.44
CA LYS A 156 -1.64 18.72 16.54
C LYS A 156 -2.39 17.57 17.22
N THR A 157 -3.69 17.70 17.44
CA THR A 157 -4.50 16.65 18.07
C THR A 157 -4.69 15.45 17.15
N ILE A 158 -4.92 15.70 15.85
CA ILE A 158 -5.02 14.66 14.82
C ILE A 158 -3.70 13.89 14.72
N PHE A 159 -2.57 14.61 14.69
CA PHE A 159 -1.25 14.00 14.65
C PHE A 159 -0.96 13.16 15.90
N ARG A 160 -1.16 13.71 17.11
CA ARG A 160 -0.99 12.98 18.38
C ARG A 160 -1.87 11.72 18.46
N SER A 161 -3.12 11.82 18.02
CA SER A 161 -4.05 10.68 17.98
C SER A 161 -3.54 9.58 17.04
N ALA A 162 -3.09 9.94 15.83
CA ALA A 162 -2.48 8.98 14.90
C ALA A 162 -1.18 8.38 15.46
N LEU A 163 -0.39 9.16 16.19
CA LEU A 163 0.86 8.73 16.82
C LEU A 163 0.59 7.66 17.89
N ASN A 164 -0.37 7.91 18.77
CA ASN A 164 -0.80 6.95 19.80
C ASN A 164 -1.37 5.67 19.18
N GLU A 165 -2.14 5.77 18.10
CA GLU A 165 -2.71 4.61 17.40
C GLU A 165 -1.60 3.74 16.75
N ILE A 166 -0.65 4.37 16.07
CA ILE A 166 0.33 3.69 15.21
C ILE A 166 1.59 3.29 15.99
N LEU A 167 2.26 4.22 16.68
CA LEU A 167 3.48 3.94 17.45
C LEU A 167 3.17 3.22 18.77
N GLY A 168 2.03 3.53 19.40
CA GLY A 168 1.58 2.91 20.64
C GLY A 168 0.82 1.58 20.49
N ARG A 169 0.57 1.12 19.25
CA ARG A 169 -0.37 -0.01 18.98
C ARG A 169 -1.72 0.17 19.69
N GLY A 170 -2.22 1.40 19.78
CA GLY A 170 -3.46 1.73 20.49
C GLY A 170 -3.31 1.97 21.99
N LYS A 171 -2.09 1.99 22.54
CA LYS A 171 -1.82 2.54 23.88
C LYS A 171 -1.57 4.04 23.78
N VAL A 172 -2.22 4.80 24.65
CA VAL A 172 -1.98 6.25 24.79
C VAL A 172 -0.57 6.43 25.35
N LEU A 173 0.35 6.95 24.54
CA LEU A 173 1.74 7.20 24.93
C LEU A 173 1.94 8.62 25.48
N ILE A 174 0.96 9.52 25.27
CA ILE A 174 1.05 10.98 25.51
C ILE A 174 -0.32 11.61 25.73
#